data_AF-T0Y7E2-F1
#
_entry.id   AF-T0Y7E2-F1
#
_cell.length_a   1.000
_cell.length_b   1.000
_cell.length_c   1.000
_cell.angle_alpha   90.00
_cell.angle_beta   90.00
_cell.angle_gamma   90.00
#
_symmetry.space_group_name_H-M   'P 1'
#
loop_
_entity.id
_entity.type
_entity.pdbx_description
1 polymer ?
#
loop_
_entity_poly.entity_id
_entity_poly.type
_entity_poly.pdbx_seq_one_letter_code
_entity_poly.pdbx_strand_id
1 'polypeptide(L)'
;MPGIHKGEAIDIVTVFEAVGARAAGALSDEELALIESEACPTIGSCAGMFTANTMASVAEALGMALPGSSSAPAIDSRRSDYAFQSGEAVVALLERGIRPRQIMSKAAFENAIAL
;
A
#
# COMPACT_ATOMS: atom_id res chain seq x y z
N MET A 1 -1.74 -7.63 -4.06
CA MET A 1 -3.04 -8.35 -3.97
C MET A 1 -2.87 -9.45 -2.93
N PRO A 2 -3.93 -9.87 -2.20
CA PRO A 2 -3.84 -11.04 -1.34
C PRO A 2 -3.60 -12.31 -2.19
N GLY A 3 -2.87 -13.26 -1.62
CA GLY A 3 -2.75 -14.62 -2.15
C GLY A 3 -4.02 -15.45 -1.85
N ILE A 4 -4.09 -16.65 -2.44
CA ILE A 4 -5.13 -17.62 -2.13
C ILE A 4 -4.47 -18.96 -1.83
N HIS A 5 -4.68 -19.46 -0.62
CA HIS A 5 -4.22 -20.78 -0.20
C HIS A 5 -5.39 -21.58 0.33
N LYS A 6 -5.63 -22.78 -0.22
CA LYS A 6 -6.76 -23.67 0.14
C LYS A 6 -8.14 -22.99 0.12
N GLY A 7 -8.32 -21.99 -0.75
CA GLY A 7 -9.57 -21.23 -0.88
C GLY A 7 -9.72 -20.07 0.11
N GLU A 8 -8.73 -19.85 0.98
CA GLU A 8 -8.69 -18.71 1.89
C GLU A 8 -7.71 -17.65 1.39
N ALA A 9 -8.06 -16.38 1.64
CA ALA A 9 -7.18 -15.27 1.32
C ALA A 9 -6.03 -15.22 2.32
N ILE A 10 -4.80 -15.17 1.83
CA ILE A 10 -3.59 -15.12 2.65
C ILE A 10 -2.75 -13.89 2.31
N ASP A 11 -1.98 -13.41 3.28
CA ASP A 11 -1.05 -12.30 3.11
C ASP A 11 0.22 -12.48 3.94
N ILE A 12 1.02 -11.42 4.05
CA ILE A 12 2.29 -11.46 4.79
C ILE A 12 2.11 -11.75 6.29
N VAL A 13 0.97 -11.39 6.88
CA VAL A 13 0.66 -11.71 8.28
C VAL A 13 0.42 -13.21 8.43
N THR A 14 -0.28 -13.83 7.47
CA THR A 14 -0.43 -15.30 7.43
C THR A 14 0.91 -16.02 7.43
N VAL A 15 1.92 -15.48 6.73
CA VAL A 15 3.29 -16.04 6.78
C VAL A 15 3.87 -15.94 8.19
N PHE A 16 3.73 -14.81 8.87
CA PHE A 16 4.22 -14.66 10.25
C PHE A 16 3.52 -15.63 11.22
N GLU A 17 2.21 -15.83 11.07
CA GLU A 17 1.44 -16.79 11.85
C GLU A 17 1.85 -18.23 11.53
N ALA A 18 2.09 -18.55 10.26
CA ALA A 18 2.53 -19.87 9.81
C ALA A 18 3.92 -20.24 10.37
N VAL A 19 4.86 -19.28 10.41
CA VAL A 19 6.16 -19.46 11.06
C VAL A 19 5.99 -19.79 12.55
N GLY A 20 5.08 -19.08 13.23
CA GLY A 20 4.73 -19.37 14.63
C GLY A 20 4.11 -20.75 14.82
N ALA A 21 3.16 -21.13 13.97
CA ALA A 21 2.49 -22.43 13.99
C ALA A 21 3.47 -23.59 13.74
N ARG A 22 4.39 -23.41 12.80
CA ARG A 22 5.49 -24.35 12.53
C ARG A 22 6.40 -24.50 13.73
N ALA A 23 6.80 -23.38 14.35
CA ALA A 23 7.64 -23.41 15.57
C ALA A 23 6.94 -24.13 16.74
N ALA A 24 5.61 -24.06 16.82
CA ALA A 24 4.79 -24.78 17.79
C ALA A 24 4.51 -26.25 17.41
N GLY A 25 4.99 -26.73 16.26
CA GLY A 25 4.74 -28.09 15.77
C GLY A 25 3.35 -28.34 15.20
N ALA A 26 2.57 -27.29 14.95
CA ALA A 26 1.20 -27.35 14.42
C ALA A 26 1.13 -27.25 12.89
N LEU A 27 2.25 -27.00 12.22
CA LEU A 27 2.37 -26.83 10.77
C LEU A 27 3.62 -27.56 10.26
N SER A 28 3.56 -28.21 9.10
CA SER A 28 4.73 -28.86 8.49
C SER A 28 5.59 -27.87 7.72
N ASP A 29 6.83 -28.25 7.43
CA ASP A 29 7.74 -27.42 6.62
C ASP A 29 7.25 -27.28 5.17
N GLU A 30 6.62 -28.32 4.61
CA GLU A 30 6.05 -28.29 3.26
C GLU A 30 4.88 -27.31 3.18
N GLU A 31 4.01 -27.32 4.19
CA GLU A 31 2.87 -26.41 4.26
C GLU A 31 3.32 -24.95 4.46
N LEU A 32 4.34 -24.71 5.29
CA LEU A 32 4.93 -23.39 5.45
C LEU A 32 5.48 -22.86 4.11
N ALA A 33 6.23 -23.70 3.37
CA ALA A 33 6.80 -23.31 2.09
C ALA A 33 5.72 -22.95 1.05
N LEU A 34 4.58 -23.66 1.05
CA LEU A 34 3.45 -23.32 0.19
C LEU A 34 2.87 -21.94 0.54
N ILE A 35 2.59 -21.69 1.83
CA ILE A 35 2.07 -20.40 2.30
C ILE A 35 3.03 -19.26 1.94
N GLU A 36 4.34 -19.43 2.15
CA GLU A 36 5.37 -18.45 1.77
C GLU A 36 5.34 -18.13 0.27
N SER A 37 5.17 -19.15 -0.57
CA SER A 37 5.16 -18.98 -2.02
C SER A 37 3.89 -18.32 -2.57
N GLU A 38 2.76 -18.50 -1.89
CA GLU A 38 1.44 -18.05 -2.35
C GLU A 38 1.01 -16.71 -1.74
N ALA A 39 1.56 -16.32 -0.58
CA ALA A 39 1.16 -15.09 0.15
C ALA A 39 1.42 -13.78 -0.60
N CYS A 40 2.41 -13.76 -1.51
CA CYS A 40 2.84 -12.57 -2.24
C CYS A 40 2.74 -12.78 -3.76
N PRO A 41 1.52 -12.87 -4.33
CA PRO A 41 1.34 -13.31 -5.72
C PRO A 41 1.73 -12.27 -6.78
N THR A 42 1.86 -11.00 -6.39
CA THR A 42 2.09 -9.88 -7.32
C THR A 42 3.07 -8.87 -6.74
N ILE A 43 3.57 -7.98 -7.59
CA ILE A 43 4.27 -6.77 -7.13
C ILE A 43 3.33 -5.88 -6.28
N GLY A 44 3.91 -5.03 -5.42
CA GLY A 44 3.21 -4.04 -4.62
C GLY A 44 3.60 -4.04 -3.15
N SER A 45 2.95 -3.18 -2.36
CA SER A 45 3.03 -3.18 -0.89
C SER A 45 2.19 -4.33 -0.29
N CYS A 46 2.34 -4.52 1.02
CA CYS A 46 1.49 -5.43 1.79
C CYS A 46 0.00 -5.10 1.58
N ALA A 47 -0.85 -6.11 1.46
CA ALA A 47 -2.26 -5.93 1.09
C ALA A 47 -3.13 -5.26 2.18
N GLY A 48 -2.79 -5.44 3.46
CA GLY A 48 -3.52 -4.87 4.59
C GLY A 48 -3.25 -3.38 4.86
N MET A 49 -4.04 -2.77 5.75
CA MET A 49 -3.83 -1.39 6.24
C MET A 49 -2.69 -1.30 7.24
N PHE A 50 -1.49 -1.62 6.77
CA PHE A 50 -0.24 -1.44 7.51
C PHE A 50 0.44 -0.14 7.09
N THR A 51 1.65 0.09 7.61
CA THR A 51 2.41 1.33 7.40
C THR A 51 2.44 1.81 5.96
N ALA A 52 2.64 0.95 4.96
CA ALA A 52 2.70 1.36 3.56
C ALA A 52 1.39 1.98 3.06
N ASN A 53 0.26 1.31 3.28
CA ASN A 53 -1.05 1.79 2.82
C ASN A 53 -1.57 2.93 3.69
N THR A 54 -1.25 2.94 4.98
CA THR A 54 -1.48 4.08 5.87
C THR A 54 -0.74 5.31 5.37
N MET A 55 0.56 5.22 5.07
CA MET A 55 1.33 6.37 4.59
C MET A 55 0.92 6.82 3.19
N ALA A 56 0.50 5.91 2.31
CA ALA A 56 -0.10 6.28 1.03
C ALA A 56 -1.40 7.08 1.21
N SER A 57 -2.26 6.65 2.12
CA SER A 57 -3.52 7.33 2.45
C SER A 57 -3.27 8.69 3.11
N VAL A 58 -2.30 8.76 4.03
CA VAL A 58 -1.82 10.01 4.65
C VAL A 58 -1.28 10.99 3.59
N ALA A 59 -0.52 10.52 2.61
CA ALA A 59 -0.01 11.39 1.54
C ALA A 59 -1.14 12.01 0.72
N GLU A 60 -2.21 11.25 0.46
CA GLU A 60 -3.41 11.76 -0.20
C GLU A 60 -4.18 12.75 0.68
N ALA A 61 -4.38 12.44 1.97
CA ALA A 61 -5.05 13.32 2.94
C ALA A 61 -4.32 14.65 3.17
N LEU A 62 -2.99 14.63 3.13
CA LEU A 62 -2.15 15.83 3.19
C LEU A 62 -2.25 16.69 1.93
N GLY A 63 -2.82 16.17 0.84
CA GLY A 63 -2.86 16.81 -0.48
C GLY A 63 -1.55 16.69 -1.26
N MET A 64 -0.68 15.74 -0.88
CA MET A 64 0.62 15.50 -1.51
C MET A 64 0.58 14.40 -2.57
N ALA A 65 -0.53 13.67 -2.69
CA ALA A 65 -0.79 12.70 -3.75
C ALA A 65 -2.09 13.05 -4.49
N LEU A 66 -2.22 12.58 -5.73
CA LEU A 66 -3.44 12.78 -6.51
C LEU A 66 -4.62 12.01 -5.88
N PRO A 67 -5.84 12.57 -5.91
CA PRO A 67 -7.02 11.88 -5.40
C PRO A 67 -7.22 10.49 -6.03
N GLY A 68 -7.44 9.48 -5.18
CA GLY A 68 -7.60 8.07 -5.53
C GLY A 68 -6.28 7.32 -5.79
N SER A 69 -5.14 8.00 -5.89
CA SER A 69 -3.87 7.36 -6.28
C SER A 69 -3.30 6.42 -5.21
N SER A 70 -3.72 6.58 -3.94
CA SER A 70 -3.34 5.69 -2.84
C SER A 70 -4.05 4.32 -2.88
N SER A 71 -5.18 4.22 -3.58
CA SER A 71 -6.07 3.05 -3.54
C SER A 71 -5.85 2.05 -4.68
N ALA A 72 -5.23 2.47 -5.78
CA ALA A 72 -5.04 1.62 -6.95
C ALA A 72 -3.99 0.52 -6.67
N PRO A 73 -4.31 -0.77 -6.87
CA PRO A 73 -3.33 -1.85 -6.76
C PRO A 73 -2.13 -1.64 -7.69
N ALA A 74 -0.96 -2.13 -7.30
CA ALA A 74 0.28 -1.91 -8.05
C ALA A 74 0.24 -2.41 -9.51
N ILE A 75 -0.53 -3.47 -9.77
CA ILE A 75 -0.71 -4.08 -11.10
C ILE A 75 -1.85 -3.45 -11.91
N ASP A 76 -2.62 -2.52 -11.32
CA ASP A 76 -3.75 -1.89 -11.97
C ASP A 76 -3.27 -0.88 -13.02
N SER A 77 -3.89 -0.86 -14.20
CA SER A 77 -3.50 0.05 -15.29
C SER A 77 -3.59 1.53 -14.88
N ARG A 78 -4.49 1.87 -13.95
CA ARG A 78 -4.64 3.22 -13.40
C ARG A 78 -3.36 3.72 -12.73
N ARG A 79 -2.45 2.85 -12.28
CA ARG A 79 -1.15 3.28 -11.72
C ARG A 79 -0.28 3.99 -12.74
N SER A 80 -0.29 3.55 -13.99
CA SER A 80 0.42 4.21 -15.08
C SER A 80 -0.18 5.59 -15.37
N ASP A 81 -1.52 5.67 -15.36
CA ASP A 81 -2.23 6.93 -15.56
C ASP A 81 -1.93 7.93 -14.44
N TYR A 82 -1.99 7.50 -13.18
CA TYR A 82 -1.62 8.33 -12.03
C TYR A 82 -0.17 8.77 -12.07
N ALA A 83 0.76 7.92 -12.54
CA ALA A 83 2.16 8.29 -12.69
C ALA A 83 2.33 9.40 -13.73
N PHE A 84 1.65 9.29 -14.88
CA PHE A 84 1.67 10.33 -15.91
C PHE A 84 1.04 11.64 -15.41
N GLN A 85 -0.16 11.57 -14.82
CA GLN A 85 -0.86 12.73 -14.25
C GLN A 85 -0.06 13.40 -13.13
N SER A 86 0.71 12.64 -12.35
CA SER A 86 1.60 13.21 -11.33
C SER A 86 2.70 14.06 -11.97
N GLY A 87 3.18 13.66 -13.15
CA GLY A 87 4.10 14.44 -13.98
C GLY A 87 3.49 15.76 -14.45
N GLU A 88 2.26 15.72 -14.97
CA GLU A 88 1.53 16.94 -15.35
C GLU A 88 1.29 17.86 -14.16
N ALA A 89 0.89 17.29 -13.02
CA ALA A 89 0.62 18.03 -11.79
C ALA A 89 1.89 18.72 -11.27
N VAL A 90 3.04 18.05 -11.23
CA VAL A 90 4.27 18.68 -10.72
C VAL A 90 4.74 19.83 -11.60
N VAL A 91 4.60 19.73 -12.93
CA VAL A 91 4.89 20.84 -13.86
C VAL A 91 3.97 22.03 -13.60
N ALA A 92 2.67 21.79 -13.45
CA ALA A 92 1.71 22.85 -13.13
C ALA A 92 1.96 23.51 -11.77
N LEU A 93 2.40 22.75 -10.76
CA LEU A 93 2.79 23.30 -9.45
C LEU A 93 4.03 24.19 -9.57
N LEU A 94 5.01 23.81 -10.38
CA LEU A 94 6.22 24.59 -10.63
C LEU A 94 5.89 25.92 -11.33
N GLU A 95 5.07 25.89 -12.38
CA GLU A 95 4.62 27.09 -13.10
C GLU A 95 3.87 28.06 -12.19
N ARG A 96 3.08 27.54 -11.24
CA ARG A 96 2.33 28.33 -10.25
C ARG A 96 3.15 28.73 -9.03
N GLY A 97 4.40 28.26 -8.91
CA GLY A 97 5.25 28.51 -7.74
C GLY A 97 4.70 27.91 -6.44
N ILE A 98 3.90 26.85 -6.49
CA ILE A 98 3.32 26.19 -5.32
C ILE A 98 4.36 25.23 -4.72
N ARG A 99 4.64 25.40 -3.43
CA ARG A 99 5.62 24.62 -2.66
C ARG A 99 4.94 23.72 -1.63
N PRO A 100 5.57 22.60 -1.21
CA PRO A 100 5.00 21.71 -0.19
C PRO A 100 4.54 22.41 1.10
N ARG A 101 5.27 23.44 1.58
CA ARG A 101 4.89 24.23 2.77
C ARG A 101 3.55 24.97 2.61
N GLN A 102 3.11 25.23 1.38
CA GLN A 102 1.81 25.83 1.08
C GLN A 102 0.68 24.80 1.07
N ILE A 103 1.01 23.51 0.93
CA ILE A 103 0.06 22.38 0.91
C ILE A 103 -0.06 21.79 2.32
N MET A 104 1.08 21.47 2.93
CA MET A 104 1.21 20.81 4.24
C MET A 104 0.99 21.79 5.40
N SER A 105 -0.21 22.35 5.48
CA SER A 105 -0.66 23.23 6.56
C SER A 105 -1.09 22.45 7.80
N LYS A 106 -1.30 23.13 8.94
CA LYS A 106 -1.86 22.51 10.16
C LYS A 106 -3.16 21.76 9.89
N ALA A 107 -4.06 22.35 9.10
CA ALA A 107 -5.32 21.72 8.72
C ALA A 107 -5.11 20.45 7.87
N ALA A 108 -4.12 20.44 6.98
CA ALA A 108 -3.78 19.25 6.20
C ALA A 108 -3.27 18.11 7.11
N PHE A 109 -2.43 18.43 8.10
CA PHE A 109 -2.00 17.45 9.10
C PHE A 109 -3.14 16.97 9.99
N GLU A 110 -4.07 17.85 10.40
CA GLU A 110 -5.26 17.46 11.16
C GLU A 110 -6.15 16.50 10.34
N ASN A 111 -6.33 16.75 9.04
CA ASN A 111 -7.02 15.83 8.14
C ASN A 111 -6.32 14.47 8.08
N ALA A 112 -4.99 14.47 7.98
CA ALA A 112 -4.21 13.23 7.90
C ALA A 112 -4.20 12.43 9.21
N ILE A 113 -4.33 13.10 10.36
CA ILE A 113 -4.46 12.45 11.68
C ILE A 113 -5.87 11.87 11.88
N ALA A 114 -6.89 12.54 11.34
CA ALA A 114 -8.29 12.13 11.48
C ALA A 114 -8.70 10.96 10.57
N LEU A 115 -7.95 10.72 9.48
CA LEU A 115 -8.14 9.60 8.55
C LEU A 115 -7.79 8.25 9.19
#